data_AF-A0A938MSN9-F1
#
_entry.id   AF-A0A938MSN9-F1
#
_cell.length_a   1.000
_cell.length_b   1.000
_cell.length_c   1.000
_cell.angle_alpha   90.00
_cell.angle_beta   90.00
_cell.angle_gamma   90.00
#
_symmetry.space_group_name_H-M   'P 1'
#
loop_
_entity.id
_entity.type
_entity.pdbx_description
1 polymer ?
#
loop_
_entity_poly.entity_id
_entity_poly.type
_entity_poly.pdbx_seq_one_letter_code
_entity_poly.pdbx_strand_id
1 'polypeptide(L)'
;MWRRTAWIIALAAAVATGRRSWGQVTADSEPLLLRANWVRFDVVLGRILATAHRATQNQHRVQCEHACGAAETLVINIDRGLISLQYAKRSDREDLRVEVARRDQLRVEWTRRPDNGPPTTVIYDQGVAGDVSLIVRSPGEADRAFQSTSLWHLMLIHRRVCEEHLAGILELLRPGWDLGREAAEVRSSLLDPEQLRHAVSRQEVAMAVDQLAEDQYQARQQAHRQLRRWGRSAVCFLDELDLRQLDAEQRLHVESIRAAIKAEGDDSRQRVAAWLANDMEIWVAMLADEDGQHRQTARQRVARLANRLIVFDPTAPPNVRGQQVAALRAELLVR
;
A
#
# COMPACT_ATOMS: atom_id res chain seq x y z
N MET A 1 -8.33 0.53 69.00
CA MET A 1 -7.29 0.52 67.93
C MET A 1 -7.76 -0.45 66.84
N TRP A 2 -8.65 0.01 65.97
CA TRP A 2 -8.40 0.59 64.62
C TRP A 2 -8.18 -0.45 63.50
N ARG A 3 -9.27 -0.64 62.71
CA ARG A 3 -9.40 -1.03 61.28
C ARG A 3 -8.99 -2.46 60.89
N ARG A 4 -9.87 -3.41 60.50
CA ARG A 4 -10.91 -3.54 59.42
C ARG A 4 -10.40 -3.44 57.96
N THR A 5 -10.84 -4.47 57.19
CA THR A 5 -11.22 -4.54 55.75
C THR A 5 -10.20 -4.79 54.64
N ALA A 6 -10.24 -6.04 54.13
CA ALA A 6 -10.49 -6.49 52.74
C ALA A 6 -10.01 -5.65 51.55
N TRP A 7 -9.32 -6.30 50.58
CA TRP A 7 -9.36 -5.96 49.15
C TRP A 7 -9.26 -7.20 48.25
N ILE A 8 -10.10 -7.18 47.22
CA ILE A 8 -10.29 -8.11 46.10
C ILE A 8 -9.98 -7.30 44.81
N ILE A 9 -9.45 -7.97 43.77
CA ILE A 9 -9.33 -7.58 42.33
C ILE A 9 -8.43 -6.37 41.97
N ALA A 10 -7.41 -6.61 41.12
CA ALA A 10 -7.30 -5.98 39.79
C ALA A 10 -6.09 -6.51 39.00
N LEU A 11 -6.43 -7.20 37.90
CA LEU A 11 -5.61 -7.51 36.75
C LEU A 11 -5.54 -6.23 35.89
N ALA A 12 -4.38 -5.55 35.80
CA ALA A 12 -4.19 -4.46 34.84
C ALA A 12 -2.71 -4.12 34.59
N ALA A 13 -2.33 -4.19 33.32
CA ALA A 13 -1.37 -3.32 32.62
C ALA A 13 0.08 -3.20 33.15
N ALA A 14 0.97 -4.01 32.57
CA ALA A 14 2.34 -3.59 32.28
C ALA A 14 2.68 -3.88 30.81
N VAL A 15 1.86 -3.39 29.87
CA VAL A 15 2.34 -3.05 28.53
C VAL A 15 2.99 -1.69 28.68
N ALA A 16 4.26 -1.69 29.13
CA ALA A 16 5.07 -0.49 29.12
C ALA A 16 5.18 -0.03 27.66
N THR A 17 4.54 1.10 27.42
CA THR A 17 4.64 1.92 26.22
C THR A 17 6.09 2.20 25.91
N GLY A 18 6.68 1.39 25.04
CA GLY A 18 7.92 1.68 24.34
C GLY A 18 7.72 2.83 23.37
N ARG A 19 7.42 4.03 23.88
CA ARG A 19 7.65 5.28 23.16
C ARG A 19 9.17 5.38 23.00
N ARG A 20 9.69 4.85 21.89
CA ARG A 20 11.01 5.22 21.40
C ARG A 20 10.99 6.73 21.24
N SER A 21 11.76 7.42 22.09
CA SER A 21 12.02 8.84 21.97
C SER A 21 12.70 9.09 20.64
N TRP A 22 11.98 9.67 19.69
CA TRP A 22 12.57 10.29 18.51
C TRP A 22 13.38 11.47 19.04
N GLY A 23 14.70 11.40 18.88
CA GLY A 23 15.60 12.49 19.28
C GLY A 23 15.21 13.79 18.58
N GLN A 24 15.47 14.92 19.23
CA GLN A 24 15.30 16.24 18.64
C GLN A 24 16.04 16.32 17.30
N VAL A 25 15.27 16.37 16.22
CA VAL A 25 15.71 16.62 14.84
C VAL A 25 16.14 18.09 14.78
N THR A 26 17.44 18.36 14.84
CA THR A 26 17.99 19.69 14.54
C THR A 26 17.92 19.94 13.02
N ALA A 27 17.87 21.18 12.55
CA ALA A 27 17.71 21.52 11.13
C ALA A 27 18.79 20.92 10.18
N ASP A 28 19.88 20.38 10.72
CA ASP A 28 20.93 19.62 10.00
C ASP A 28 20.61 18.12 9.81
N SER A 29 19.47 17.65 10.29
CA SER A 29 19.09 16.23 10.27
C SER A 29 17.98 15.85 9.28
N GLU A 30 17.40 16.82 8.58
CA GLU A 30 16.45 16.53 7.51
C GLU A 30 17.21 16.04 6.25
N PRO A 31 16.82 14.90 5.66
CA PRO A 31 17.37 14.40 4.41
C PRO A 31 17.39 15.47 3.30
N LEU A 32 18.48 15.52 2.53
CA LEU A 32 18.64 16.38 1.36
C LEU A 32 17.50 16.19 0.35
N LEU A 33 16.99 14.96 0.23
CA LEU A 33 15.82 14.62 -0.57
C LEU A 33 14.61 15.52 -0.26
N LEU A 34 14.37 15.78 1.03
CA LEU A 34 13.23 16.57 1.51
C LEU A 34 13.54 18.06 1.49
N ARG A 35 14.74 18.43 1.96
CA ARG A 35 15.21 19.84 1.98
C ARG A 35 15.23 20.48 0.60
N ALA A 36 15.59 19.72 -0.44
CA ALA A 36 15.60 20.21 -1.81
C ALA A 36 14.18 20.56 -2.31
N ASN A 37 13.15 19.87 -1.81
CA ASN A 37 11.75 20.07 -2.15
C ASN A 37 11.49 20.16 -3.67
N TRP A 38 12.25 19.37 -4.44
CA TRP A 38 12.13 19.30 -5.90
C TRP A 38 11.11 18.27 -6.34
N VAL A 39 10.94 17.22 -5.55
CA VAL A 39 10.05 16.09 -5.80
C VAL A 39 9.17 15.87 -4.58
N ARG A 40 7.90 15.53 -4.83
CA ARG A 40 6.95 15.04 -3.85
C ARG A 40 6.60 13.59 -4.16
N PHE A 41 6.54 12.76 -3.13
CA PHE A 41 6.07 11.38 -3.24
C PHE A 41 4.60 11.27 -2.81
N ASP A 42 3.80 10.60 -3.62
CA ASP A 42 2.39 10.34 -3.38
C ASP A 42 2.12 8.83 -3.60
N VAL A 43 1.18 8.21 -2.88
CA VAL A 43 0.70 6.87 -3.26
C VAL A 43 -0.45 7.06 -4.21
N VAL A 44 -0.39 6.48 -5.40
CA VAL A 44 -1.48 6.49 -6.37
C VAL A 44 -1.78 5.06 -6.80
N LEU A 45 -2.98 4.59 -6.47
CA LEU A 45 -3.42 3.21 -6.74
C LEU A 45 -2.47 2.17 -6.13
N GLY A 46 -2.00 2.44 -4.91
CA GLY A 46 -1.04 1.60 -4.20
C GLY A 46 0.34 1.55 -4.85
N ARG A 47 0.71 2.54 -5.67
CA ARG A 47 2.07 2.71 -6.19
C ARG A 47 2.64 4.03 -5.73
N ILE A 48 3.91 4.07 -5.38
CA ILE A 48 4.57 5.32 -5.03
C ILE A 48 4.97 6.04 -6.31
N LEU A 49 4.48 7.26 -6.49
CA LEU A 49 4.79 8.14 -7.61
C LEU A 49 5.63 9.33 -7.13
N ALA A 50 6.59 9.73 -7.95
CA ALA A 50 7.37 10.94 -7.76
C ALA A 50 6.86 12.05 -8.69
N THR A 51 6.49 13.20 -8.14
CA THR A 51 6.01 14.37 -8.90
C THR A 51 6.93 15.57 -8.69
N ALA A 52 7.31 16.28 -9.75
CA ALA A 52 8.21 17.42 -9.66
C ALA A 52 7.40 18.69 -9.41
N HIS A 53 7.86 19.51 -8.46
CA HIS A 53 7.17 20.77 -8.10
C HIS A 53 7.85 22.02 -8.65
N ARG A 54 9.18 21.99 -8.90
CA ARG A 54 9.98 23.23 -9.11
C ARG A 54 11.12 23.10 -10.12
N ALA A 55 10.88 22.47 -11.27
CA ALA A 55 11.93 22.28 -12.26
C ALA A 55 11.81 23.25 -13.43
N THR A 56 12.61 24.31 -13.41
CA THR A 56 12.87 25.15 -14.59
C THR A 56 14.07 24.64 -15.40
N GLN A 57 14.91 23.79 -14.80
CA GLN A 57 16.07 23.17 -15.44
C GLN A 57 15.91 21.64 -15.48
N ASN A 58 16.49 21.03 -16.51
CA ASN A 58 16.32 19.60 -16.77
C ASN A 58 17.22 18.71 -15.90
N GLN A 59 18.21 19.26 -15.20
CA GLN A 59 19.13 18.48 -14.38
C GLN A 59 19.59 19.26 -13.15
N HIS A 60 19.56 18.59 -12.00
CA HIS A 60 20.07 19.11 -10.75
C HIS A 60 20.92 18.04 -10.04
N ARG A 61 22.09 18.44 -9.54
CA ARG A 61 22.94 17.59 -8.71
C ARG A 61 23.34 18.38 -7.47
N VAL A 62 23.08 17.81 -6.29
CA VAL A 62 23.48 18.37 -5.00
C VAL A 62 24.19 17.30 -4.21
N GLN A 63 25.29 17.70 -3.59
CA GLN A 63 26.05 16.88 -2.67
C GLN A 63 26.18 17.64 -1.36
N CYS A 64 25.98 16.95 -0.24
CA CYS A 64 26.10 17.52 1.09
C CYS A 64 26.91 16.56 1.96
N GLU A 65 27.84 17.11 2.72
CA GLU A 65 28.55 16.40 3.79
C GLU A 65 28.13 17.03 5.12
N HIS A 66 27.64 16.19 6.02
CA HIS A 66 27.18 16.61 7.34
C HIS A 66 28.33 16.52 8.34
N ALA A 67 28.30 17.37 9.37
CA ALA A 67 29.29 17.36 10.44
C ALA A 67 29.38 16.01 11.19
N CYS A 68 28.34 15.18 11.11
CA CYS A 68 28.29 13.83 11.67
C CYS A 68 28.96 12.76 10.79
N GLY A 69 29.63 13.14 9.69
CA GLY A 69 30.28 12.22 8.77
C GLY A 69 29.33 11.55 7.76
N ALA A 70 28.04 11.91 7.77
CA ALA A 70 27.12 11.45 6.75
C ALA A 70 27.32 12.21 5.42
N ALA A 71 27.33 11.50 4.30
CA ALA A 71 27.39 12.06 2.97
C ALA A 71 26.09 11.77 2.21
N GLU A 72 25.51 12.80 1.62
CA GLU A 72 24.27 12.73 0.84
C GLU A 72 24.51 13.21 -0.58
N THR A 73 23.92 12.52 -1.56
CA THR A 73 23.94 12.90 -2.97
C THR A 73 22.54 12.78 -3.53
N LEU A 74 22.09 13.84 -4.20
CA LEU A 74 20.81 13.89 -4.89
C LEU A 74 21.05 14.29 -6.34
N VAL A 75 20.62 13.45 -7.28
CA VAL A 75 20.61 13.73 -8.71
C VAL A 75 19.17 13.63 -9.19
N ILE A 76 18.67 14.69 -9.81
CA ILE A 76 17.35 14.72 -10.43
C ILE A 76 17.52 15.11 -11.89
N ASN A 77 16.95 14.31 -12.78
CA ASN A 77 16.80 14.70 -14.19
C ASN A 77 15.33 14.70 -14.57
N ILE A 78 14.92 15.74 -15.27
CA ILE A 78 13.55 15.96 -15.72
C ILE A 78 13.59 16.14 -17.23
N ASP A 79 13.03 15.16 -17.94
CA ASP A 79 13.05 15.09 -19.40
C ASP A 79 11.61 14.91 -19.89
N ARG A 80 11.07 15.93 -20.57
CA ARG A 80 9.69 15.93 -21.13
C ARG A 80 8.61 15.55 -20.09
N GLY A 81 8.75 16.03 -18.86
CA GLY A 81 7.82 15.73 -17.76
C GLY A 81 8.05 14.37 -17.09
N LEU A 82 9.01 13.57 -17.56
CA LEU A 82 9.43 12.34 -16.88
C LEU A 82 10.55 12.65 -15.89
N ILE A 83 10.39 12.18 -14.66
CA ILE A 83 11.36 12.38 -13.58
C ILE A 83 12.21 11.13 -13.45
N SER A 84 13.51 11.34 -13.31
CA SER A 84 14.42 10.34 -12.75
C SER A 84 15.12 10.95 -11.54
N LEU A 85 15.22 10.18 -10.47
CA LEU A 85 15.81 10.59 -9.21
C LEU A 85 16.77 9.51 -8.74
N GLN A 86 17.96 9.91 -8.32
CA GLN A 86 18.89 9.07 -7.61
C GLN A 86 19.29 9.81 -6.34
N TYR A 87 18.95 9.22 -5.20
CA TYR A 87 19.31 9.72 -3.90
C TYR A 87 20.11 8.65 -3.17
N ALA A 88 21.23 9.04 -2.58
CA ALA A 88 22.07 8.18 -1.76
C ALA A 88 22.46 8.92 -0.49
N LYS A 89 22.31 8.26 0.66
CA LYS A 89 22.80 8.70 1.96
C LYS A 89 23.68 7.61 2.54
N ARG A 90 24.90 7.95 2.92
CA ARG A 90 25.86 7.03 3.53
C ARG A 90 26.40 7.59 4.82
N SER A 91 26.48 6.75 5.83
CA SER A 91 27.11 7.00 7.11
C SER A 91 27.63 5.68 7.70
N ASP A 92 28.30 5.74 8.84
CA ASP A 92 28.73 4.53 9.56
C ASP A 92 27.55 3.66 10.04
N ARG A 93 26.36 4.27 10.20
CA ARG A 93 25.15 3.63 10.72
C ARG A 93 24.17 3.19 9.64
N GLU A 94 24.21 3.77 8.45
CA GLU A 94 23.25 3.45 7.40
C GLU A 94 23.75 3.77 5.98
N ASP A 95 23.31 2.97 5.02
CA ASP A 95 23.37 3.24 3.56
C ASP A 95 21.94 3.17 3.03
N LEU A 96 21.40 4.31 2.59
CA LEU A 96 20.07 4.43 1.99
C LEU A 96 20.21 4.87 0.54
N ARG A 97 19.56 4.15 -0.37
CA ARG A 97 19.48 4.47 -1.79
C ARG A 97 18.03 4.49 -2.22
N VAL A 98 17.64 5.56 -2.91
CA VAL A 98 16.33 5.73 -3.50
C VAL A 98 16.54 6.03 -4.97
N GLU A 99 16.00 5.17 -5.82
CA GLU A 99 16.08 5.29 -7.26
C GLU A 99 14.67 5.36 -7.83
N VAL A 100 14.34 6.48 -8.47
CA VAL A 100 13.18 6.61 -9.32
C VAL A 100 13.66 6.62 -10.76
N ALA A 101 13.30 5.60 -11.51
CA ALA A 101 13.56 5.54 -12.94
C ALA A 101 12.32 5.98 -13.74
N ARG A 102 12.47 6.08 -15.05
CA ARG A 102 11.38 6.47 -15.96
C ARG A 102 10.17 5.54 -15.78
N ARG A 103 8.96 6.10 -15.90
CA ARG A 103 7.67 5.37 -15.80
C ARG A 103 7.40 4.79 -14.40
N ASP A 104 7.68 5.57 -13.36
CA ASP A 104 7.28 5.30 -11.98
C ASP A 104 7.87 4.01 -11.39
N GLN A 105 9.00 3.55 -11.94
CA GLN A 105 9.78 2.50 -11.31
C GLN A 105 10.48 3.10 -10.09
N LEU A 106 10.26 2.50 -8.92
CA LEU A 106 10.86 2.92 -7.67
C LEU A 106 11.60 1.74 -7.05
N ARG A 107 12.85 1.97 -6.67
CA ARG A 107 13.61 1.06 -5.84
C ARG A 107 14.15 1.80 -4.63
N VAL A 108 13.90 1.25 -3.45
CA VAL A 108 14.47 1.76 -2.20
C VAL A 108 15.25 0.64 -1.54
N GLU A 109 16.52 0.90 -1.27
CA GLU A 109 17.41 -0.04 -0.58
C GLU A 109 17.96 0.65 0.67
N TRP A 110 17.75 0.07 1.83
CA TRP A 110 18.23 0.59 3.09
C TRP A 110 18.96 -0.49 3.88
N THR A 111 20.25 -0.26 4.10
CA THR A 111 21.07 -1.06 5.01
C THR A 111 21.25 -0.31 6.32
N ARG A 112 20.74 -0.85 7.43
CA ARG A 112 20.97 -0.32 8.78
C ARG A 112 22.07 -1.12 9.48
N ARG A 113 23.02 -0.43 10.09
CA ARG A 113 24.15 -0.97 10.86
C ARG A 113 23.99 -0.56 12.33
N PRO A 114 23.29 -1.35 13.14
CA PRO A 114 23.15 -1.05 14.55
C PRO A 114 24.50 -1.16 15.26
N ASP A 115 24.75 -0.30 16.26
CA ASP A 115 26.03 -0.25 17.00
C ASP A 115 26.40 -1.63 17.61
N ASN A 116 25.40 -2.45 17.98
CA ASN A 116 25.57 -3.78 18.56
C ASN A 116 24.75 -4.85 17.81
N GLY A 117 24.96 -5.01 16.50
CA GLY A 117 24.30 -6.10 15.78
C GLY A 117 24.70 -6.23 14.31
N PRO A 118 24.30 -7.34 13.68
CA PRO A 118 24.53 -7.55 12.26
C PRO A 118 23.69 -6.56 11.43
N PRO A 119 24.19 -6.13 10.25
CA PRO A 119 23.47 -5.17 9.41
C PRO A 119 22.23 -5.80 8.76
N THR A 120 21.10 -5.12 8.80
CA THR A 120 19.87 -5.56 8.11
C THR A 120 19.66 -4.74 6.84
N THR A 121 19.42 -5.40 5.72
CA THR A 121 19.11 -4.74 4.44
C THR A 121 17.65 -4.94 4.07
N VAL A 122 16.96 -3.85 3.76
CA VAL A 122 15.57 -3.85 3.30
C VAL A 122 15.54 -3.29 1.89
N ILE A 123 14.91 -4.02 0.97
CA ILE A 123 14.75 -3.61 -0.43
C ILE A 123 13.27 -3.59 -0.75
N TYR A 124 12.74 -2.41 -1.06
CA TYR A 124 11.43 -2.25 -1.68
C TYR A 124 11.62 -2.01 -3.18
N ASP A 125 10.94 -2.79 -4.01
CA ASP A 125 11.01 -2.66 -5.47
C ASP A 125 9.61 -2.61 -6.08
N GLN A 126 9.41 -1.60 -6.91
CA GLN A 126 8.21 -1.36 -7.68
C GLN A 126 8.64 -1.20 -9.14
N GLY A 127 8.30 -2.18 -9.99
CA GLY A 127 8.56 -2.12 -11.42
C GLY A 127 7.74 -1.06 -12.15
N VAL A 128 7.84 -1.00 -13.48
CA VAL A 128 7.00 -0.12 -14.33
C VAL A 128 5.52 -0.54 -14.29
N ALA A 129 5.28 -1.84 -14.21
CA ALA A 129 3.97 -2.46 -14.10
C ALA A 129 4.08 -3.75 -13.29
N GLY A 130 2.95 -4.27 -12.84
CA GLY A 130 2.88 -5.49 -12.05
C GLY A 130 3.16 -5.26 -10.57
N ASP A 131 3.50 -6.35 -9.89
CA ASP A 131 3.57 -6.41 -8.44
C ASP A 131 4.67 -5.54 -7.84
N VAL A 132 4.51 -5.23 -6.56
CA VAL A 132 5.55 -4.67 -5.71
C VAL A 132 6.18 -5.78 -4.89
N SER A 133 7.44 -5.62 -4.52
CA SER A 133 8.16 -6.58 -3.69
C SER A 133 8.90 -5.93 -2.54
N LEU A 134 9.04 -6.69 -1.46
CA LEU A 134 9.82 -6.34 -0.28
C LEU A 134 10.74 -7.51 0.06
N ILE A 135 12.03 -7.25 0.11
CA ILE A 135 13.04 -8.22 0.50
C ILE A 135 13.69 -7.74 1.79
N VAL A 136 13.72 -8.59 2.81
CA VAL A 136 14.44 -8.35 4.06
C VAL A 136 15.58 -9.35 4.16
N ARG A 137 16.81 -8.83 4.23
CA ARG A 137 18.03 -9.60 4.40
C ARG A 137 18.61 -9.37 5.78
N SER A 138 18.67 -10.43 6.56
CA SER A 138 19.29 -10.46 7.89
C SER A 138 20.47 -11.42 7.87
N PRO A 139 21.64 -11.06 8.44
CA PRO A 139 22.80 -11.93 8.39
C PRO A 139 22.58 -13.22 9.17
N GLY A 140 22.92 -14.36 8.54
CA GLY A 140 22.71 -15.69 9.11
C GLY A 140 21.30 -16.25 8.92
N GLU A 141 20.38 -15.49 8.31
CA GLU A 141 19.03 -15.96 7.96
C GLU A 141 18.86 -16.00 6.43
N ALA A 142 17.91 -16.82 5.97
CA ALA A 142 17.51 -16.81 4.57
C ALA A 142 16.76 -15.50 4.24
N ASP A 143 17.01 -14.97 3.04
CA ASP A 143 16.28 -13.81 2.53
C ASP A 143 14.77 -14.03 2.59
N ARG A 144 14.05 -13.08 3.18
CA ARG A 144 12.59 -13.11 3.24
C ARG A 144 12.04 -12.19 2.16
N ALA A 145 11.45 -12.78 1.14
CA ALA A 145 10.82 -12.04 0.04
C ALA A 145 9.30 -12.07 0.16
N PHE A 146 8.68 -10.91 -0.04
CA PHE A 146 7.24 -10.70 -0.04
C PHE A 146 6.86 -9.99 -1.33
N GLN A 147 5.78 -10.42 -1.97
CA GLN A 147 5.29 -9.86 -3.22
C GLN A 147 3.79 -9.64 -3.12
N SER A 148 3.30 -8.54 -3.68
CA SER A 148 1.86 -8.23 -3.68
C SER A 148 1.50 -7.31 -4.83
N THR A 149 0.24 -7.29 -5.23
CA THR A 149 -0.27 -6.50 -6.36
C THR A 149 0.00 -4.99 -6.22
N SER A 150 -0.01 -4.46 -4.99
CA SER A 150 0.29 -3.05 -4.70
C SER A 150 0.88 -2.85 -3.30
N LEU A 151 1.37 -1.64 -3.00
CA LEU A 151 1.83 -1.25 -1.67
C LEU A 151 0.76 -1.49 -0.60
N TRP A 152 -0.50 -1.15 -0.88
CA TRP A 152 -1.58 -1.38 0.07
C TRP A 152 -1.81 -2.88 0.34
N HIS A 153 -1.71 -3.73 -0.69
CA HIS A 153 -1.76 -5.18 -0.51
C HIS A 153 -0.61 -5.66 0.38
N LEU A 154 0.61 -5.22 0.08
CA LEU A 154 1.80 -5.57 0.86
C LEU A 154 1.62 -5.19 2.34
N MET A 155 1.13 -3.97 2.60
CA MET A 155 0.93 -3.45 3.97
C MET A 155 -0.22 -4.12 4.72
N LEU A 156 -1.26 -4.57 4.03
CA LEU A 156 -2.42 -5.24 4.66
C LEU A 156 -2.19 -6.74 4.86
N ILE A 157 -1.50 -7.40 3.92
CA ILE A 157 -1.21 -8.84 3.95
C ILE A 157 0.01 -9.15 4.81
N HIS A 158 1.08 -8.34 4.70
CA HIS A 158 2.35 -8.53 5.40
C HIS A 158 2.61 -7.43 6.44
N ARG A 159 1.55 -7.03 7.16
CA ARG A 159 1.51 -5.90 8.10
C ARG A 159 2.73 -5.80 9.01
N ARG A 160 2.99 -6.85 9.80
CA ARG A 160 4.06 -6.84 10.81
C ARG A 160 5.43 -6.56 10.19
N VAL A 161 5.71 -7.16 9.03
CA VAL A 161 6.99 -6.96 8.32
C VAL A 161 7.08 -5.53 7.78
N CYS A 162 5.98 -5.00 7.23
CA CYS A 162 5.96 -3.64 6.72
C CYS A 162 6.09 -2.59 7.82
N GLU A 163 5.40 -2.76 8.94
CA GLU A 163 5.52 -1.88 10.12
C GLU A 163 6.95 -1.86 10.66
N GLU A 164 7.60 -3.02 10.71
CA GLU A 164 8.96 -3.16 11.25
C GLU A 164 10.05 -2.61 10.31
N HIS A 165 9.93 -2.88 9.01
CA HIS A 165 11.02 -2.67 8.06
C HIS A 165 10.75 -1.59 7.00
N LEU A 166 9.50 -1.39 6.58
CA LEU A 166 9.16 -0.53 5.45
C LEU A 166 8.62 0.84 5.88
N ALA A 167 7.80 0.91 6.93
CA ALA A 167 7.14 2.15 7.34
C ALA A 167 8.14 3.29 7.59
N GLY A 168 9.23 3.00 8.30
CA GLY A 168 10.28 3.99 8.55
C GLY A 168 11.03 4.44 7.30
N ILE A 169 11.08 3.63 6.23
CA ILE A 169 11.67 4.03 4.94
C ILE A 169 10.74 5.03 4.24
N LEU A 170 9.45 4.71 4.21
CA LEU A 170 8.46 5.53 3.52
C LEU A 170 8.31 6.90 4.18
N GLU A 171 8.38 6.96 5.51
CA GLU A 171 8.43 8.22 6.28
C GLU A 171 9.61 9.13 5.89
N LEU A 172 10.74 8.55 5.43
CA LEU A 172 11.89 9.33 4.94
C LEU A 172 11.64 9.92 3.54
N LEU A 173 10.78 9.30 2.74
CA LEU A 173 10.39 9.84 1.43
C LEU A 173 9.42 11.02 1.59
N ARG A 174 8.60 11.01 2.65
CA ARG A 174 7.67 12.09 2.96
C ARG A 174 7.41 12.14 4.48
N PRO A 175 7.83 13.21 5.18
CA PRO A 175 7.53 13.38 6.59
C PRO A 175 6.03 13.44 6.85
N GLY A 176 5.60 12.80 7.95
CA GLY A 176 4.20 12.64 8.32
C GLY A 176 3.47 11.54 7.56
N TRP A 177 4.18 10.74 6.75
CA TRP A 177 3.59 9.67 5.95
C TRP A 177 3.46 8.37 6.76
N ASP A 178 2.53 8.39 7.72
CA ASP A 178 2.23 7.25 8.59
C ASP A 178 1.37 6.20 7.87
N LEU A 179 1.92 5.63 6.80
CA LEU A 179 1.26 4.62 5.98
C LEU A 179 0.89 3.37 6.79
N GLY A 180 1.66 3.07 7.85
CA GLY A 180 1.33 1.97 8.75
C GLY A 180 -0.01 2.19 9.44
N ARG A 181 -0.21 3.38 10.00
CA ARG A 181 -1.50 3.79 10.56
C ARG A 181 -2.59 3.89 9.50
N GLU A 182 -2.30 4.47 8.34
CA GLU A 182 -3.31 4.56 7.27
C GLU A 182 -3.78 3.18 6.81
N ALA A 183 -2.88 2.20 6.68
CA ALA A 183 -3.22 0.82 6.38
C ALA A 183 -4.10 0.19 7.47
N ALA A 184 -3.83 0.47 8.75
CA ALA A 184 -4.68 0.01 9.85
C ALA A 184 -6.10 0.62 9.79
N GLU A 185 -6.20 1.91 9.45
CA GLU A 185 -7.48 2.60 9.31
C GLU A 185 -8.26 2.13 8.06
N VAL A 186 -7.58 1.84 6.94
CA VAL A 186 -8.15 1.18 5.77
C VAL A 186 -8.69 -0.19 6.14
N ARG A 187 -7.92 -1.00 6.89
CA ARG A 187 -8.34 -2.32 7.36
C ARG A 187 -9.60 -2.23 8.23
N SER A 188 -9.63 -1.28 9.16
CA SER A 188 -10.81 -1.04 10.00
C SER A 188 -12.03 -0.68 9.15
N SER A 189 -11.84 0.13 8.11
CA SER A 189 -12.92 0.52 7.19
C SER A 189 -13.42 -0.66 6.35
N LEU A 190 -12.53 -1.59 5.95
CA LEU A 190 -12.92 -2.81 5.25
C LEU A 190 -13.79 -3.71 6.14
N LEU A 191 -13.46 -3.81 7.42
CA LEU A 191 -14.18 -4.65 8.39
C LEU A 191 -15.52 -4.07 8.84
N ASP A 192 -15.82 -2.82 8.49
CA ASP A 192 -17.09 -2.17 8.80
C ASP A 192 -18.23 -2.70 7.90
N PRO A 193 -19.26 -3.34 8.47
CA PRO A 193 -20.39 -3.85 7.72
C PRO A 193 -21.14 -2.79 6.90
N GLU A 194 -21.16 -1.53 7.34
CA GLU A 194 -21.85 -0.44 6.62
C GLU A 194 -21.12 -0.09 5.34
N GLN A 195 -19.80 0.08 5.40
CA GLN A 195 -18.96 0.32 4.22
C GLN A 195 -19.12 -0.78 3.17
N LEU A 196 -19.18 -2.04 3.60
CA LEU A 196 -19.34 -3.20 2.71
C LEU A 196 -20.70 -3.26 1.99
N ARG A 197 -21.75 -2.66 2.55
CA ARG A 197 -23.07 -2.58 1.90
C ARG A 197 -23.08 -1.61 0.72
N HIS A 198 -22.22 -0.60 0.76
CA HIS A 198 -22.12 0.43 -0.27
C HIS A 198 -21.04 0.14 -1.32
N ALA A 199 -20.31 -0.98 -1.20
CA ALA A 199 -19.34 -1.40 -2.19
C ALA A 199 -20.03 -1.78 -3.51
N VAL A 200 -19.59 -1.14 -4.60
CA VAL A 200 -20.08 -1.40 -5.96
C VAL A 200 -19.77 -2.83 -6.35
N SER A 201 -20.76 -3.55 -6.85
CA SER A 201 -20.60 -4.93 -7.32
C SER A 201 -20.00 -5.01 -8.71
N ARG A 202 -19.35 -6.14 -9.02
CA ARG A 202 -18.84 -6.44 -10.36
C ARG A 202 -19.94 -6.36 -11.42
N GLN A 203 -21.13 -6.83 -11.09
CA GLN A 203 -22.28 -6.83 -11.99
C GLN A 203 -22.72 -5.39 -12.34
N GLU A 204 -22.77 -4.50 -11.35
CA GLU A 204 -23.10 -3.09 -11.60
C GLU A 204 -22.06 -2.42 -12.51
N VAL A 205 -20.77 -2.71 -12.31
CA VAL A 205 -19.72 -2.19 -13.19
C VAL A 205 -19.83 -2.76 -14.59
N ALA A 206 -20.03 -4.07 -14.73
CA ALA A 206 -20.21 -4.73 -16.03
C ALA A 206 -21.41 -4.14 -16.79
N MET A 207 -22.56 -4.00 -16.13
CA MET A 207 -23.74 -3.38 -16.73
C MET A 207 -23.47 -1.94 -17.19
N ALA A 208 -22.72 -1.16 -16.40
CA ALA A 208 -22.36 0.20 -16.81
C ALA A 208 -21.37 0.19 -17.99
N VAL A 209 -20.46 -0.78 -18.09
CA VAL A 209 -19.56 -0.94 -19.24
C VAL A 209 -20.35 -1.33 -20.49
N ASP A 210 -21.32 -2.25 -20.37
CA ASP A 210 -22.20 -2.63 -21.48
C ASP A 210 -23.00 -1.42 -21.97
N GLN A 211 -23.52 -0.60 -21.04
CA GLN A 211 -24.23 0.64 -21.38
C GLN A 211 -23.38 1.70 -22.08
N LEU A 212 -22.04 1.58 -22.08
CA LEU A 212 -21.18 2.45 -22.89
C LEU A 212 -21.27 2.14 -24.40
N ALA A 213 -21.82 0.98 -24.80
CA ALA A 213 -22.05 0.61 -26.20
C ALA A 213 -23.43 1.03 -26.74
N GLU A 214 -24.33 1.51 -25.88
CA GLU A 214 -25.71 1.84 -26.25
C GLU A 214 -25.79 2.98 -27.27
N ASP A 215 -26.65 2.88 -28.29
CA ASP A 215 -26.79 3.93 -29.32
C ASP A 215 -27.28 5.28 -28.74
N GLN A 216 -28.00 5.22 -27.62
CA GLN A 216 -28.55 6.40 -26.96
C GLN A 216 -27.46 7.18 -26.20
N TYR A 217 -27.14 8.38 -26.69
CA TYR A 217 -26.14 9.27 -26.07
C TYR A 217 -26.38 9.49 -24.57
N GLN A 218 -27.63 9.65 -24.13
CA GLN A 218 -27.94 9.87 -22.72
C GLN A 218 -27.57 8.67 -21.85
N ALA A 219 -27.82 7.44 -22.31
CA ALA A 219 -27.47 6.22 -21.59
C ALA A 219 -25.95 6.09 -21.44
N ARG A 220 -25.19 6.29 -22.54
CA ARG A 220 -23.72 6.29 -22.51
C ARG A 220 -23.15 7.32 -21.54
N GLN A 221 -23.67 8.56 -21.57
CA GLN A 221 -23.20 9.62 -20.67
C GLN A 221 -23.57 9.37 -19.21
N GLN A 222 -24.70 8.72 -18.93
CA GLN A 222 -25.03 8.29 -17.57
C GLN A 222 -24.08 7.21 -17.09
N ALA A 223 -23.85 6.16 -17.89
CA ALA A 223 -22.91 5.09 -17.58
C ALA A 223 -21.49 5.61 -17.35
N HIS A 224 -20.99 6.49 -18.24
CA HIS A 224 -19.67 7.10 -18.10
C HIS A 224 -19.55 7.94 -16.81
N ARG A 225 -20.56 8.75 -16.48
CA ARG A 225 -20.59 9.52 -15.21
C ARG A 225 -20.67 8.60 -14.00
N GLN A 226 -21.43 7.51 -14.09
CA GLN A 226 -21.59 6.54 -13.02
C GLN A 226 -20.27 5.81 -12.72
N LEU A 227 -19.58 5.33 -13.75
CA LEU A 227 -18.26 4.70 -13.62
C LEU A 227 -17.23 5.67 -13.01
N ARG A 228 -17.24 6.95 -13.43
CA ARG A 228 -16.41 7.98 -12.81
C ARG A 228 -16.78 8.25 -11.35
N ARG A 229 -18.07 8.29 -11.03
CA ARG A 229 -18.56 8.51 -9.66
C ARG A 229 -18.17 7.35 -8.73
N TRP A 230 -18.21 6.12 -9.22
CA TRP A 230 -17.68 4.96 -8.49
C TRP A 230 -16.16 4.98 -8.34
N GLY A 231 -15.47 5.70 -9.24
CA GLY A 231 -14.05 5.95 -9.16
C GLY A 231 -13.26 4.64 -9.06
N ARG A 232 -12.37 4.57 -8.08
CA ARG A 232 -11.43 3.45 -7.93
C ARG A 232 -12.07 2.11 -7.61
N SER A 233 -13.27 2.08 -7.02
CA SER A 233 -14.03 0.83 -6.85
C SER A 233 -14.39 0.19 -8.18
N ALA A 234 -14.61 0.99 -9.23
CA ALA A 234 -14.83 0.47 -10.57
C ALA A 234 -13.51 0.05 -11.24
N VAL A 235 -12.39 0.75 -10.98
CA VAL A 235 -11.10 0.48 -11.64
C VAL A 235 -10.60 -0.94 -11.45
N CYS A 236 -10.75 -1.53 -10.25
CA CYS A 236 -10.43 -2.95 -10.03
C CYS A 236 -11.01 -3.83 -11.14
N PHE A 237 -12.31 -3.69 -11.37
CA PHE A 237 -13.01 -4.50 -12.36
C PHE A 237 -12.67 -4.08 -13.77
N LEU A 238 -12.52 -2.77 -14.01
CA LEU A 238 -12.14 -2.28 -15.32
C LEU A 238 -10.78 -2.86 -15.73
N ASP A 239 -9.79 -2.90 -14.84
CA ASP A 239 -8.44 -3.42 -15.11
C ASP A 239 -8.41 -4.92 -15.40
N GLU A 240 -9.41 -5.69 -14.91
CA GLU A 240 -9.59 -7.11 -15.23
C GLU A 240 -10.31 -7.36 -16.56
N LEU A 241 -10.91 -6.33 -17.20
CA LEU A 241 -11.57 -6.50 -18.49
C LEU A 241 -10.57 -6.83 -19.59
N ASP A 242 -10.87 -7.85 -20.37
CA ASP A 242 -10.22 -8.08 -21.66
C ASP A 242 -10.68 -6.99 -22.65
N LEU A 243 -9.88 -5.94 -22.79
CA LEU A 243 -10.17 -4.80 -23.68
C LEU A 243 -10.36 -5.21 -25.14
N ARG A 244 -9.94 -6.42 -25.54
CA ARG A 244 -10.13 -6.95 -26.90
C ARG A 244 -11.57 -7.40 -27.16
N GLN A 245 -12.35 -7.65 -26.12
CA GLN A 245 -13.76 -8.03 -26.20
C GLN A 245 -14.69 -6.81 -26.23
N LEU A 246 -14.15 -5.62 -25.92
CA LEU A 246 -14.89 -4.37 -25.97
C LEU A 246 -14.86 -3.77 -27.37
N ASP A 247 -15.92 -3.08 -27.76
CA ASP A 247 -15.91 -2.29 -28.98
C ASP A 247 -14.96 -1.07 -28.86
N ALA A 248 -14.79 -0.34 -29.97
CA ALA A 248 -13.88 0.80 -30.00
C ALA A 248 -14.31 1.97 -29.09
N GLU A 249 -15.61 2.25 -28.97
CA GLU A 249 -16.14 3.34 -28.17
C GLU A 249 -16.07 3.00 -26.67
N GLN A 250 -16.47 1.78 -26.29
CA GLN A 250 -16.34 1.25 -24.94
C GLN A 250 -14.88 1.33 -24.46
N ARG A 251 -13.94 0.85 -25.28
CA ARG A 251 -12.52 0.87 -24.94
C ARG A 251 -11.98 2.28 -24.73
N LEU A 252 -12.31 3.22 -25.63
CA LEU A 252 -11.93 4.63 -25.49
C LEU A 252 -12.48 5.24 -24.19
N HIS A 253 -13.74 4.95 -23.85
CA HIS A 253 -14.35 5.43 -22.61
C HIS A 253 -13.72 4.80 -21.37
N VAL A 254 -13.50 3.49 -21.36
CA VAL A 254 -12.84 2.79 -20.25
C VAL A 254 -11.42 3.33 -20.04
N GLU A 255 -10.64 3.52 -21.11
CA GLU A 255 -9.29 4.12 -21.02
C GLU A 255 -9.34 5.56 -20.48
N SER A 256 -10.28 6.37 -20.95
CA SER A 256 -10.50 7.75 -20.45
C SER A 256 -10.89 7.79 -18.97
N ILE A 257 -11.75 6.85 -18.53
CA ILE A 257 -12.14 6.72 -17.12
C ILE A 257 -10.93 6.31 -16.28
N ARG A 258 -10.16 5.30 -16.71
CA ARG A 258 -8.94 4.87 -16.00
C ARG A 258 -7.92 6.00 -15.90
N ALA A 259 -7.71 6.76 -16.97
CA ALA A 259 -6.79 7.90 -16.98
C ALA A 259 -7.28 9.01 -16.03
N ALA A 260 -8.57 9.32 -16.03
CA ALA A 260 -9.14 10.33 -15.14
C ALA A 260 -8.98 9.94 -13.67
N ILE A 261 -9.23 8.68 -13.33
CA ILE A 261 -9.13 8.19 -11.94
C ILE A 261 -7.68 8.17 -11.45
N LYS A 262 -6.71 7.87 -12.33
CA LYS A 262 -5.28 8.00 -12.03
C LYS A 262 -4.87 9.44 -11.72
N ALA A 263 -5.52 10.43 -12.34
CA ALA A 263 -5.21 11.84 -12.14
C ALA A 263 -5.71 12.41 -10.79
N GLU A 264 -6.56 11.68 -10.04
CA GLU A 264 -7.18 12.17 -8.80
C GLU A 264 -6.25 12.21 -7.57
N GLY A 265 -4.93 12.23 -7.77
CA GLY A 265 -3.93 12.45 -6.71
C GLY A 265 -3.78 11.31 -5.70
N ASP A 266 -3.21 11.66 -4.54
CA ASP A 266 -2.77 10.77 -3.46
C ASP A 266 -3.90 9.91 -2.86
N ASP A 267 -3.61 8.66 -2.56
CA ASP A 267 -4.57 7.68 -2.06
C ASP A 267 -5.18 8.13 -0.73
N SER A 268 -6.52 8.24 -0.69
CA SER A 268 -7.23 8.50 0.55
C SER A 268 -7.76 7.20 1.14
N ARG A 269 -7.83 7.12 2.47
CA ARG A 269 -8.30 5.94 3.20
C ARG A 269 -9.65 5.41 2.70
N GLN A 270 -10.62 6.30 2.50
CA GLN A 270 -11.95 5.92 1.99
C GLN A 270 -11.87 5.34 0.57
N ARG A 271 -11.03 5.92 -0.29
CA ARG A 271 -10.85 5.42 -1.67
C ARG A 271 -10.15 4.08 -1.70
N VAL A 272 -9.13 3.88 -0.87
CA VAL A 272 -8.41 2.60 -0.77
C VAL A 272 -9.32 1.53 -0.18
N ALA A 273 -10.09 1.82 0.86
CA ALA A 273 -11.06 0.87 1.41
C ALA A 273 -12.12 0.47 0.38
N ALA A 274 -12.69 1.45 -0.34
CA ALA A 274 -13.68 1.18 -1.38
C ALA A 274 -13.10 0.41 -2.58
N TRP A 275 -11.83 0.62 -2.90
CA TRP A 275 -11.09 -0.14 -3.91
C TRP A 275 -10.89 -1.60 -3.48
N LEU A 276 -10.35 -1.81 -2.28
CA LEU A 276 -10.03 -3.14 -1.75
C LEU A 276 -11.25 -3.92 -1.23
N ALA A 277 -12.40 -3.28 -1.08
CA ALA A 277 -13.63 -3.95 -0.65
C ALA A 277 -14.02 -5.11 -1.57
N ASN A 278 -13.65 -5.05 -2.85
CA ASN A 278 -13.92 -6.09 -3.83
C ASN A 278 -12.70 -6.97 -4.15
N ASP A 279 -11.58 -6.78 -3.45
CA ASP A 279 -10.34 -7.48 -3.74
C ASP A 279 -10.28 -8.86 -3.05
N MET A 280 -10.31 -9.93 -3.85
CA MET A 280 -10.30 -11.30 -3.34
C MET A 280 -9.02 -11.63 -2.55
N GLU A 281 -7.87 -11.11 -2.98
CA GLU A 281 -6.57 -11.40 -2.37
C GLU A 281 -6.54 -10.89 -0.91
N ILE A 282 -7.00 -9.65 -0.70
CA ILE A 282 -7.12 -9.04 0.64
C ILE A 282 -8.03 -9.88 1.54
N TRP A 283 -9.23 -10.22 1.06
CA TRP A 283 -10.19 -10.94 1.89
C TRP A 283 -9.74 -12.35 2.25
N VAL A 284 -9.10 -13.05 1.31
CA VAL A 284 -8.50 -14.37 1.60
C VAL A 284 -7.34 -14.23 2.58
N ALA A 285 -6.52 -13.18 2.50
CA ALA A 285 -5.47 -12.92 3.50
C ALA A 285 -6.04 -12.64 4.90
N MET A 286 -7.17 -11.93 4.99
CA MET A 286 -7.82 -11.62 6.28
C MET A 286 -8.44 -12.83 6.96
N LEU A 287 -8.65 -13.95 6.26
CA LEU A 287 -9.03 -15.22 6.89
C LEU A 287 -7.95 -15.74 7.86
N ALA A 288 -6.69 -15.34 7.69
CA ALA A 288 -5.60 -15.75 8.58
C ALA A 288 -5.52 -14.93 9.88
N ASP A 289 -6.33 -13.87 10.02
CA ASP A 289 -6.26 -12.91 11.13
C ASP A 289 -6.41 -13.58 12.51
N GLU A 290 -5.88 -12.95 13.54
CA GLU A 290 -5.93 -13.44 14.93
C GLU A 290 -7.32 -13.26 15.55
N ASP A 291 -8.04 -12.22 15.14
CA ASP A 291 -9.40 -11.92 15.62
C ASP A 291 -10.46 -12.80 14.92
N GLY A 292 -11.28 -13.49 15.71
CA GLY A 292 -12.35 -14.35 15.20
C GLY A 292 -13.47 -13.61 14.47
N GLN A 293 -13.80 -12.37 14.86
CA GLN A 293 -14.79 -11.55 14.18
C GLN A 293 -14.28 -11.12 12.80
N HIS A 294 -13.02 -10.71 12.70
CA HIS A 294 -12.42 -10.36 11.42
C HIS A 294 -12.44 -11.54 10.45
N ARG A 295 -12.11 -12.74 10.93
CA ARG A 295 -12.19 -13.97 10.12
C ARG A 295 -13.62 -14.28 9.66
N GLN A 296 -14.62 -14.06 10.50
CA GLN A 296 -16.01 -14.27 10.12
C GLN A 296 -16.48 -13.28 9.04
N THR A 297 -16.14 -11.99 9.18
CA THR A 297 -16.42 -10.96 8.17
C THR A 297 -15.73 -11.30 6.84
N ALA A 298 -14.45 -11.66 6.90
CA ALA A 298 -13.70 -12.07 5.72
C ALA A 298 -14.32 -13.31 5.06
N ARG A 299 -14.74 -14.32 5.83
CA ARG A 299 -15.41 -15.52 5.31
C ARG A 299 -16.69 -15.18 4.54
N GLN A 300 -17.54 -14.34 5.12
CA GLN A 300 -18.77 -13.88 4.46
C GLN A 300 -18.46 -13.12 3.17
N ARG A 301 -17.42 -12.29 3.19
CA ARG A 301 -17.04 -11.49 2.04
C ARG A 301 -16.44 -12.33 0.91
N VAL A 302 -15.54 -13.25 1.20
CA VAL A 302 -14.99 -14.21 0.22
C VAL A 302 -16.12 -15.05 -0.38
N ALA A 303 -17.06 -15.56 0.41
CA ALA A 303 -18.20 -16.31 -0.11
C ALA A 303 -19.05 -15.48 -1.09
N ARG A 304 -19.27 -14.20 -0.78
CA ARG A 304 -20.00 -13.28 -1.66
C ARG A 304 -19.23 -12.98 -2.94
N LEU A 305 -17.93 -12.72 -2.86
CA LEU A 305 -17.10 -12.44 -4.04
C LEU A 305 -16.95 -13.67 -4.95
N ALA A 306 -16.86 -14.86 -4.36
CA ALA A 306 -16.79 -16.12 -5.09
C ALA A 306 -18.17 -16.61 -5.58
N ASN A 307 -19.25 -15.93 -5.19
CA ASN A 307 -20.65 -16.31 -5.45
C ASN A 307 -20.96 -17.77 -5.08
N ARG A 308 -20.36 -18.27 -3.99
CA ARG A 308 -20.55 -19.64 -3.49
C ARG A 308 -20.18 -19.74 -2.02
N LEU A 309 -20.66 -20.80 -1.37
CA LEU A 309 -20.19 -21.13 -0.02
C LEU A 309 -18.73 -21.60 -0.07
N ILE A 310 -17.93 -21.11 0.86
CA ILE A 310 -16.54 -21.55 1.05
C ILE A 310 -16.43 -22.48 2.26
N VAL A 311 -15.59 -23.50 2.13
CA VAL A 311 -15.25 -24.41 3.22
C VAL A 311 -14.12 -23.79 4.02
N PHE A 312 -14.48 -23.05 5.06
CA PHE A 312 -13.53 -22.40 5.97
C PHE A 312 -14.11 -22.38 7.39
N ASP A 313 -13.32 -22.83 8.37
CA ASP A 313 -13.70 -22.78 9.79
C ASP A 313 -12.96 -21.63 10.49
N PRO A 314 -13.67 -20.55 10.85
CA PRO A 314 -13.05 -19.40 11.52
C PRO A 314 -12.61 -19.70 12.96
N THR A 315 -13.02 -20.81 13.57
CA THR A 315 -12.59 -21.19 14.93
C THR A 315 -11.46 -22.21 14.94
N ALA A 316 -11.04 -22.69 13.76
CA ALA A 316 -9.96 -23.67 13.64
C ALA A 316 -8.63 -23.15 14.22
N PRO A 317 -7.81 -24.06 14.78
CA PRO A 317 -6.45 -23.75 15.24
C PRO A 317 -5.57 -23.13 14.14
N PRO A 318 -4.56 -22.31 14.49
CA PRO A 318 -3.78 -21.54 13.50
C PRO A 318 -3.13 -22.38 12.38
N ASN A 319 -2.66 -23.59 12.68
CA ASN A 319 -2.06 -24.49 11.68
C ASN A 319 -3.09 -24.99 10.66
N VAL A 320 -4.26 -25.44 11.12
CA VAL A 320 -5.37 -25.88 10.27
C VAL A 320 -5.89 -24.72 9.44
N ARG A 321 -6.02 -23.55 10.07
CA ARG A 321 -6.44 -22.32 9.39
C ARG A 321 -5.45 -21.92 8.29
N GLY A 322 -4.15 -21.98 8.57
CA GLY A 322 -3.11 -21.71 7.57
C GLY A 322 -3.22 -22.62 6.35
N GLN A 323 -3.51 -23.91 6.56
CA GLN A 323 -3.74 -24.87 5.47
C GLN A 323 -5.02 -24.54 4.68
N GLN A 324 -6.12 -24.21 5.34
CA GLN A 324 -7.37 -23.81 4.69
C GLN A 324 -7.19 -22.54 3.84
N VAL A 325 -6.48 -21.53 4.36
CA VAL A 325 -6.19 -20.30 3.62
C VAL A 325 -5.30 -20.59 2.41
N ALA A 326 -4.27 -21.44 2.56
CA ALA A 326 -3.41 -21.83 1.44
C ALA A 326 -4.21 -22.55 0.33
N ALA A 327 -5.12 -23.45 0.70
CA ALA A 327 -6.00 -24.13 -0.25
C ALA A 327 -6.95 -23.15 -0.98
N LEU A 328 -7.57 -22.22 -0.25
CA LEU A 328 -8.43 -21.20 -0.85
C LEU A 328 -7.66 -20.25 -1.77
N ARG A 329 -6.42 -19.89 -1.43
CA ARG A 329 -5.56 -19.11 -2.33
C ARG A 329 -5.28 -19.85 -3.63
N ALA A 330 -4.94 -21.14 -3.55
CA ALA A 330 -4.70 -21.96 -4.73
C ALA A 330 -5.97 -22.15 -5.59
N GLU A 331 -7.15 -22.15 -4.98
CA GLU A 331 -8.41 -22.31 -5.70
C GLU A 331 -8.92 -20.99 -6.32
N LEU A 332 -8.82 -19.87 -5.59
CA LEU A 332 -9.50 -18.62 -5.95
C LEU A 332 -8.58 -17.58 -6.62
N LEU A 333 -7.27 -17.68 -6.44
CA LEU A 333 -6.31 -16.66 -6.89
C LEU A 333 -5.36 -17.15 -7.99
N VAL A 334 -5.45 -18.42 -8.40
CA VAL A 334 -4.71 -18.90 -9.58
C VAL A 334 -5.38 -18.34 -10.82
N ARG A 335 -4.71 -17.36 -11.45
CA ARG A 335 -5.10 -16.71 -12.71
C ARG A 335 -4.57 -17.47 -13.91
#